data_AF-A0A1F5GC47-F1
#
_entry.id   AF-A0A1F5GC47-F1
#
_cell.length_a   1.000
_cell.length_b   1.000
_cell.length_c   1.000
_cell.angle_alpha   90.00
_cell.angle_beta   90.00
_cell.angle_gamma   90.00
#
_symmetry.space_group_name_H-M   'P 1'
#
loop_
_entity.id
_entity.type
_entity.pdbx_description
1 polymer ?
#
loop_
_entity_poly.entity_id
_entity_poly.type
_entity_poly.pdbx_seq_one_letter_code
_entity_poly.pdbx_strand_id
1 'polypeptide(L)'
;MIEYQTSDLLDINGWDVKKALKLFKNSNPPLYKWLHSPIVYLEKSNFSKKLRTLMPKFYSSAACTHHYLSMAKRNYKAYLSHPKVNVKKYFYVLRPILACMWIEKYKTMPPMEFEKLFEAQDLKSQFRENVRKLLKKKQSGEELDVQDRIKVINEFLIEKINYFEEYTRILKVKRDIDVRPLDNLFKETLF
;
A
#
# COMPACT_ATOMS: atom_id res chain seq x y z
N MET A 1 7.14 -19.21 -4.91
CA MET A 1 6.15 -18.36 -4.21
C MET A 1 5.23 -19.35 -3.54
N ILE A 2 5.22 -19.41 -2.21
CA ILE A 2 4.29 -20.27 -1.49
C ILE A 2 3.17 -19.35 -1.06
N GLU A 3 2.10 -19.30 -1.85
CA GLU A 3 0.84 -18.70 -1.46
C GLU A 3 0.00 -19.84 -0.88
N TYR A 4 -0.23 -19.82 0.44
CA TYR A 4 -1.08 -20.79 1.11
C TYR A 4 -2.16 -20.02 1.88
N GLN A 5 -3.39 -20.16 1.43
CA GLN A 5 -4.56 -19.45 1.99
C GLN A 5 -5.16 -20.31 3.11
N THR A 6 -4.68 -20.16 4.34
CA THR A 6 -5.24 -20.81 5.53
C THR A 6 -6.25 -19.92 6.24
N SER A 7 -7.53 -20.08 5.90
CA SER A 7 -8.67 -19.37 6.49
C SER A 7 -8.63 -17.83 6.35
N ASP A 8 -9.78 -17.19 6.39
CA ASP A 8 -9.93 -15.72 6.26
C ASP A 8 -9.24 -14.88 7.37
N LEU A 9 -8.48 -15.51 8.27
CA LEU A 9 -7.84 -14.90 9.44
C LEU A 9 -6.32 -14.68 9.28
N LEU A 10 -5.63 -15.40 8.39
CA LEU A 10 -4.16 -15.37 8.28
C LEU A 10 -3.70 -15.23 6.82
N ASP A 11 -3.25 -14.03 6.45
CA ASP A 11 -2.55 -13.76 5.19
C ASP A 11 -1.05 -14.05 5.35
N ILE A 12 -0.62 -15.26 4.99
CA ILE A 12 0.79 -15.69 5.11
C ILE A 12 1.55 -15.29 3.85
N ASN A 13 2.55 -14.42 4.01
CA ASN A 13 3.46 -14.03 2.94
C ASN A 13 4.90 -14.38 3.32
N GLY A 14 5.63 -15.01 2.40
CA GLY A 14 6.99 -15.48 2.64
C GLY A 14 7.97 -15.07 1.54
N TRP A 15 9.19 -14.71 1.96
CA TRP A 15 10.31 -14.43 1.07
C TRP A 15 11.56 -15.13 1.61
N ASP A 16 12.35 -15.72 0.72
CA ASP A 16 13.73 -16.04 1.06
C ASP A 16 14.53 -14.75 1.33
N VAL A 17 15.67 -14.86 2.02
CA VAL A 17 16.49 -13.71 2.45
C VAL A 17 16.90 -12.84 1.25
N LYS A 18 17.28 -13.45 0.13
CA LYS A 18 17.73 -12.74 -1.07
C LYS A 18 16.59 -11.93 -1.69
N LYS A 19 15.39 -12.51 -1.77
CA LYS A 19 14.18 -11.84 -2.28
C LYS A 19 13.73 -10.75 -1.31
N ALA A 20 13.78 -10.98 0.00
CA ALA A 20 13.48 -9.97 1.01
C ALA A 20 14.40 -8.75 0.85
N LEU A 21 15.72 -8.95 0.73
CA LEU A 21 16.67 -7.84 0.54
C LEU A 21 16.46 -7.07 -0.77
N LYS A 22 16.13 -7.77 -1.87
CA LYS A 22 15.78 -7.12 -3.15
C LYS A 22 14.51 -6.27 -3.04
N LEU A 23 13.47 -6.81 -2.40
CA LEU A 23 12.23 -6.08 -2.14
C LEU A 23 12.47 -4.88 -1.21
N PHE A 24 13.35 -5.04 -0.22
CA PHE A 24 13.74 -3.98 0.70
C PHE A 24 14.44 -2.81 0.00
N LYS A 25 15.43 -3.13 -0.86
CA LYS A 25 16.14 -2.14 -1.69
C LYS A 25 15.19 -1.30 -2.54
N ASN A 26 14.14 -1.93 -3.07
CA ASN A 26 13.17 -1.29 -3.95
C ASN A 26 12.00 -0.63 -3.21
N SER A 27 12.08 -0.50 -1.88
CA SER A 27 11.02 0.06 -1.04
C SER A 27 9.65 -0.58 -1.27
N ASN A 28 9.63 -1.91 -1.42
CA ASN A 28 8.41 -2.66 -1.68
C ASN A 28 7.40 -2.49 -0.52
N PRO A 29 6.20 -1.94 -0.74
CA PRO A 29 5.27 -1.64 0.36
C PRO A 29 4.80 -2.85 1.17
N PRO A 30 4.48 -4.03 0.57
CA PRO A 30 4.21 -5.24 1.35
C PRO A 30 5.31 -5.58 2.37
N LEU A 31 6.57 -5.65 1.95
CA LEU A 31 7.67 -5.95 2.88
C LEU A 31 7.82 -4.88 3.97
N TYR A 32 7.74 -3.60 3.62
CA TYR A 32 7.85 -2.51 4.59
C TYR A 32 6.70 -2.53 5.61
N LYS A 33 5.48 -2.88 5.19
CA LYS A 33 4.35 -3.10 6.11
C LYS A 33 4.62 -4.23 7.08
N TRP A 34 5.12 -5.37 6.59
CA TRP A 34 5.48 -6.51 7.43
C TRP A 34 6.55 -6.13 8.46
N LEU A 35 7.57 -5.36 8.06
CA LEU A 35 8.61 -4.88 8.99
C LEU A 35 8.09 -3.91 10.06
N HIS A 36 7.02 -3.17 9.77
CA HIS A 36 6.35 -2.26 10.70
C HIS A 36 5.22 -2.92 11.50
N SER A 37 4.90 -4.19 11.27
CA SER A 37 3.88 -4.89 12.05
C SER A 37 4.31 -4.96 13.52
N PRO A 38 3.44 -4.57 14.47
CA PRO A 38 3.76 -4.66 15.89
C PRO A 38 3.74 -6.11 16.40
N ILE A 39 3.07 -7.01 15.68
CA ILE A 39 2.92 -8.42 16.07
C ILE A 39 4.05 -9.23 15.41
N VAL A 40 4.88 -9.86 16.24
CA VAL A 40 5.93 -10.80 15.83
C VAL A 40 5.57 -12.18 16.37
N TYR A 41 5.20 -13.10 15.48
CA TYR A 41 4.82 -14.47 15.87
C TYR A 41 6.03 -15.33 16.21
N LEU A 42 7.12 -15.16 15.46
CA LEU A 42 8.36 -15.90 15.64
C LEU A 42 9.52 -15.09 15.02
N GLU A 43 10.58 -14.87 15.80
CA GLU A 43 11.82 -14.29 15.32
C GLU A 43 12.99 -15.12 15.88
N LYS A 44 13.70 -15.84 15.00
CA LYS A 44 14.85 -16.69 15.37
C LYS A 44 16.20 -16.03 15.12
N SER A 45 16.23 -14.85 14.49
CA SER A 45 17.45 -14.13 14.16
C SER A 45 17.27 -12.62 14.26
N ASN A 46 18.37 -11.87 14.33
CA ASN A 46 18.32 -10.41 14.34
C ASN A 46 18.06 -9.78 12.94
N PHE A 47 17.73 -10.59 11.93
CA PHE A 47 17.58 -10.13 10.55
C PHE A 47 16.55 -9.01 10.40
N SER A 48 15.34 -9.19 10.95
CA SER A 48 14.27 -8.20 10.78
C SER A 48 14.55 -6.92 11.59
N LYS A 49 15.19 -7.05 12.75
CA LYS A 49 15.71 -5.91 13.53
C LYS A 49 16.75 -5.10 12.76
N LYS A 50 17.73 -5.75 12.11
CA LYS A 50 18.74 -5.07 11.27
C LYS A 50 18.12 -4.45 10.01
N LEU A 51 17.12 -5.08 9.40
CA LEU A 51 16.37 -4.44 8.32
C LEU A 51 15.67 -3.16 8.79
N ARG A 52 15.03 -3.19 9.97
CA ARG A 52 14.36 -2.02 10.56
C ARG A 52 15.32 -0.83 10.74
N THR A 53 16.55 -1.07 11.21
CA THR A 53 17.55 0.00 11.36
C THR A 53 18.04 0.57 10.04
N LEU A 54 18.03 -0.22 8.96
CA LEU A 54 18.41 0.23 7.62
C LEU A 54 17.29 0.98 6.89
N MET A 55 16.04 0.95 7.36
CA MET A 55 14.89 1.53 6.65
C MET A 55 15.07 3.00 6.26
N PRO A 56 15.56 3.91 7.12
CA PRO A 56 15.73 5.31 6.74
C PRO A 56 16.66 5.52 5.54
N LYS A 57 17.68 4.67 5.37
CA LYS A 57 18.63 4.75 4.26
C LYS A 57 18.04 4.23 2.94
N PHE A 58 17.15 3.23 3.02
CA PHE A 58 16.62 2.51 1.85
C PHE A 58 15.17 2.84 1.49
N TYR A 59 14.43 3.58 2.32
CA TYR A 59 13.06 4.00 1.99
C TYR A 59 13.03 5.02 0.84
N SER A 60 12.08 4.87 -0.09
CA SER A 60 11.83 5.81 -1.19
C SER A 60 10.34 6.07 -1.31
N SER A 61 9.95 7.33 -1.06
CA SER A 61 8.60 7.80 -1.33
C SER A 61 8.21 7.58 -2.79
N ALA A 62 9.10 7.85 -3.74
CA ALA A 62 8.83 7.69 -5.16
C ALA A 62 8.50 6.24 -5.54
N ALA A 63 9.32 5.27 -5.09
CA ALA A 63 9.07 3.86 -5.34
C ALA A 63 7.75 3.38 -4.71
N CYS A 64 7.44 3.81 -3.48
CA CYS A 64 6.18 3.48 -2.83
C CYS A 64 4.97 4.11 -3.56
N THR A 65 5.04 5.39 -3.95
CA THR A 65 3.97 6.06 -4.72
C THR A 65 3.72 5.36 -6.05
N HIS A 66 4.78 5.00 -6.79
CA HIS A 66 4.63 4.22 -8.02
C HIS A 66 3.91 2.89 -7.79
N HIS A 67 4.29 2.14 -6.75
CA HIS A 67 3.64 0.87 -6.42
C HIS A 67 2.14 1.04 -6.14
N TYR A 68 1.78 1.99 -5.28
CA TYR A 68 0.38 2.24 -4.95
C TYR A 68 -0.42 2.75 -6.16
N LEU A 69 0.14 3.65 -6.95
CA LEU A 69 -0.50 4.14 -8.18
C LEU A 69 -0.74 3.01 -9.19
N SER A 70 0.25 2.15 -9.44
CA SER A 70 0.08 0.99 -10.32
C SER A 70 -1.02 0.04 -9.82
N MET A 71 -1.10 -0.18 -8.50
CA MET A 71 -2.19 -0.96 -7.90
C MET A 71 -3.55 -0.28 -8.07
N ALA A 72 -3.65 1.03 -7.81
CA ALA A 72 -4.88 1.79 -7.99
C ALA A 72 -5.39 1.71 -9.43
N LYS A 73 -4.52 1.96 -10.43
CA LYS A 73 -4.87 1.89 -11.85
C LYS A 73 -5.40 0.53 -12.27
N ARG A 74 -4.69 -0.53 -11.87
CA ARG A 74 -5.09 -1.91 -12.18
C ARG A 74 -6.46 -2.22 -11.57
N ASN A 75 -6.65 -1.91 -10.30
CA ASN A 75 -7.90 -2.17 -9.58
C ASN A 75 -9.06 -1.31 -10.12
N TYR A 76 -8.79 -0.05 -10.49
CA TYR A 76 -9.78 0.83 -11.10
C TYR A 76 -10.27 0.27 -12.43
N LYS A 77 -9.35 -0.08 -13.34
CA LYS A 77 -9.70 -0.68 -14.63
C LYS A 77 -10.47 -1.99 -14.48
N ALA A 78 -10.10 -2.81 -13.50
CA ALA A 78 -10.73 -4.10 -13.26
C ALA A 78 -12.13 -4.00 -12.64
N TYR A 79 -12.37 -3.02 -11.75
CA TYR A 79 -13.57 -3.04 -10.89
C TYR A 79 -14.45 -1.80 -10.92
N LEU A 80 -13.91 -0.61 -11.20
CA LEU A 80 -14.66 0.65 -11.11
C LEU A 80 -15.03 1.25 -12.48
N SER A 81 -14.52 0.66 -13.57
CA SER A 81 -14.86 1.02 -14.95
C SER A 81 -16.29 0.60 -15.37
N HIS A 82 -16.97 -0.23 -14.57
CA HIS A 82 -18.27 -0.82 -14.87
C HIS A 82 -19.42 0.00 -14.26
N PRO A 83 -20.65 -0.03 -14.82
CA PRO A 83 -21.79 0.72 -14.27
C PRO A 83 -22.19 0.28 -12.86
N LYS A 84 -22.04 -1.02 -12.57
CA LYS A 84 -22.35 -1.64 -11.30
C LYS A 84 -21.07 -2.04 -10.59
N VAL A 85 -20.96 -1.67 -9.31
CA VAL A 85 -19.74 -1.81 -8.52
C VAL A 85 -20.06 -2.34 -7.13
N ASN A 86 -19.29 -3.33 -6.73
CA ASN A 86 -19.32 -3.90 -5.40
C ASN A 86 -18.64 -2.97 -4.36
N VAL A 87 -19.25 -2.82 -3.18
CA VAL A 87 -18.75 -1.95 -2.09
C VAL A 87 -17.28 -2.21 -1.75
N LYS A 88 -16.87 -3.49 -1.59
CA LYS A 88 -15.49 -3.87 -1.26
C LYS A 88 -14.48 -3.39 -2.30
N LYS A 89 -14.86 -3.36 -3.57
CA LYS A 89 -13.97 -2.97 -4.68
C LYS A 89 -13.62 -1.49 -4.69
N TYR A 90 -14.47 -0.62 -4.13
CA TYR A 90 -14.09 0.78 -3.92
C TYR A 90 -12.85 0.91 -3.05
N PHE A 91 -12.76 0.12 -1.98
CA PHE A 91 -11.63 0.15 -1.06
C PHE A 91 -10.33 -0.38 -1.69
N TYR A 92 -10.42 -1.20 -2.74
CA TYR A 92 -9.26 -1.66 -3.50
C TYR A 92 -8.62 -0.54 -4.32
N VAL A 93 -9.33 0.57 -4.58
CA VAL A 93 -8.81 1.74 -5.29
C VAL A 93 -8.63 2.95 -4.37
N LEU A 94 -9.58 3.21 -3.47
CA LEU A 94 -9.48 4.30 -2.50
C LEU A 94 -8.23 4.17 -1.64
N ARG A 95 -7.95 2.97 -1.12
CA ARG A 95 -6.80 2.75 -0.23
C ARG A 95 -5.46 3.09 -0.89
N PRO A 96 -5.11 2.57 -2.09
CA PRO A 96 -3.86 2.98 -2.74
C PRO A 96 -3.81 4.47 -3.11
N ILE A 97 -4.92 5.10 -3.49
CA ILE A 97 -4.92 6.53 -3.79
C ILE A 97 -4.67 7.37 -2.54
N LEU A 98 -5.36 7.07 -1.45
CA LEU A 98 -5.12 7.75 -0.18
C LEU A 98 -3.70 7.47 0.34
N ALA A 99 -3.13 6.29 0.05
CA ALA A 99 -1.74 5.99 0.36
C ALA A 99 -0.76 6.86 -0.44
N CYS A 100 -1.02 7.12 -1.72
CA CYS A 100 -0.23 8.09 -2.50
C CYS A 100 -0.30 9.49 -1.87
N MET A 101 -1.49 9.95 -1.48
CA MET A 101 -1.68 11.26 -0.82
C MET A 101 -0.93 11.34 0.51
N TRP A 102 -0.96 10.28 1.31
CA TRP A 102 -0.18 10.20 2.54
C TRP A 102 1.32 10.32 2.29
N ILE A 103 1.85 9.52 1.36
CA ILE A 103 3.29 9.52 1.04
C ILE A 103 3.70 10.89 0.52
N GLU A 104 2.88 11.53 -0.30
CA GLU A 104 3.13 12.88 -0.79
C GLU A 104 3.23 13.89 0.36
N LYS A 105 2.27 13.86 1.30
CA LYS A 105 2.18 14.81 2.42
C LYS A 105 3.23 14.57 3.50
N TYR A 106 3.42 13.33 3.93
CA TYR A 106 4.20 12.97 5.11
C TYR A 106 5.56 12.34 4.78
N LYS A 107 5.82 11.97 3.52
CA LYS A 107 7.06 11.29 3.08
C LYS A 107 7.38 10.02 3.88
N THR A 108 6.35 9.34 4.39
CA THR A 108 6.46 8.12 5.21
C THR A 108 5.51 7.03 4.73
N MET A 109 5.68 5.81 5.26
CA MET A 109 4.76 4.71 4.99
C MET A 109 3.34 5.04 5.48
N PRO A 110 2.29 4.76 4.67
CA PRO A 110 0.91 4.99 5.06
C PRO A 110 0.47 3.99 6.15
N PRO A 111 -0.42 4.41 7.08
CA PRO A 111 -0.97 3.53 8.10
C PRO A 111 -1.77 2.35 7.50
N MET A 112 -1.93 1.29 8.30
CA MET A 112 -2.70 0.12 7.90
C MET A 112 -4.21 0.33 8.08
N GLU A 113 -4.61 1.18 9.01
CA GLU A 113 -6.01 1.51 9.26
C GLU A 113 -6.50 2.48 8.17
N PHE A 114 -7.60 2.12 7.51
CA PHE A 114 -8.14 2.93 6.42
C PHE A 114 -8.66 4.27 6.95
N GLU A 115 -9.28 4.26 8.12
CA GLU A 115 -9.86 5.40 8.81
C GLU A 115 -8.77 6.43 9.13
N LYS A 116 -7.62 6.01 9.67
CA LYS A 116 -6.47 6.90 9.92
C LYS A 116 -5.97 7.52 8.61
N LEU A 117 -5.88 6.71 7.56
CA LEU A 117 -5.43 7.17 6.24
C LEU A 117 -6.38 8.20 5.64
N PHE A 118 -7.69 7.97 5.78
CA PHE A 118 -8.77 8.79 5.25
C PHE A 118 -8.96 10.10 6.02
N GLU A 119 -8.98 10.05 7.35
CA GLU A 119 -9.20 11.24 8.19
C GLU A 119 -8.00 12.21 8.17
N ALA A 120 -6.80 11.75 7.83
CA ALA A 120 -5.61 12.58 7.67
C ALA A 120 -5.59 13.45 6.40
N GLN A 121 -6.55 13.23 5.48
CA GLN A 121 -6.64 13.97 4.22
C GLN A 121 -7.64 15.13 4.33
N ASP A 122 -7.30 16.23 3.65
CA ASP A 122 -8.25 17.30 3.43
C ASP A 122 -9.10 16.98 2.19
N LEU A 123 -10.38 16.67 2.42
CA LEU A 123 -11.29 16.12 1.42
C LEU A 123 -12.62 16.87 1.46
N LYS A 124 -13.20 17.13 0.29
CA LYS A 124 -14.51 17.78 0.16
C LYS A 124 -15.58 17.00 0.94
N SER A 125 -16.47 17.73 1.61
CA SER A 125 -17.54 17.18 2.46
C SER A 125 -18.38 16.11 1.75
N GLN A 126 -18.80 16.39 0.52
CA GLN A 126 -19.59 15.48 -0.30
C GLN A 126 -18.87 14.15 -0.57
N PHE A 127 -17.58 14.18 -0.89
CA PHE A 127 -16.78 12.97 -1.06
C PHE A 127 -16.68 12.18 0.24
N ARG A 128 -16.41 12.88 1.36
CA ARG A 128 -16.28 12.24 2.67
C ARG A 128 -17.55 11.53 3.08
N GLU A 129 -18.70 12.15 2.87
CA GLU A 129 -20.00 11.56 3.20
C GLU A 129 -20.24 10.25 2.41
N ASN A 130 -19.94 10.25 1.11
CA ASN A 130 -20.08 9.05 0.27
C ASN A 130 -19.16 7.91 0.72
N VAL A 131 -17.89 8.22 1.05
CA VAL A 131 -16.96 7.20 1.57
C VAL A 131 -17.40 6.67 2.94
N ARG A 132 -17.93 7.53 3.82
CA ARG A 132 -18.49 7.09 5.12
C ARG A 132 -19.72 6.20 4.95
N LYS A 133 -20.58 6.45 3.96
CA LYS A 133 -21.69 5.55 3.61
C LYS A 133 -21.16 4.17 3.15
N LEU A 134 -20.12 4.14 2.33
CA LEU A 134 -19.47 2.88 1.94
C LEU A 134 -18.86 2.14 3.13
N LEU A 135 -18.23 2.85 4.07
CA LEU A 135 -17.65 2.24 5.28
C LEU A 135 -18.74 1.60 6.15
N LYS A 136 -19.87 2.27 6.34
CA LYS A 136 -21.02 1.72 7.07
C LYS A 136 -21.55 0.43 6.43
N LYS A 137 -21.76 0.43 5.11
CA LYS A 137 -22.17 -0.77 4.36
C LYS A 137 -21.15 -1.91 4.46
N LYS A 138 -19.85 -1.58 4.43
CA LYS A 138 -18.79 -2.57 4.59
C LYS A 138 -18.86 -3.23 5.98
N GLN A 139 -19.11 -2.44 7.02
CA GLN A 139 -19.19 -2.92 8.40
C GLN A 139 -20.46 -3.72 8.70
N SER A 140 -21.58 -3.44 8.00
CA SER A 140 -22.84 -4.20 8.16
C SER A 140 -22.82 -5.58 7.49
N GLY A 141 -21.74 -5.96 6.81
CA GLY A 141 -21.64 -7.22 6.08
C GLY A 141 -22.24 -7.18 4.67
N GLU A 142 -22.78 -6.04 4.24
CA GLU A 142 -23.27 -5.78 2.87
C GLU A 142 -22.09 -5.56 1.89
N GLU A 143 -20.93 -6.18 2.12
CA GLU A 143 -19.74 -6.04 1.27
C GLU A 143 -19.97 -6.56 -0.15
N LEU A 144 -20.86 -7.54 -0.31
CA LEU A 144 -21.24 -8.13 -1.61
C LEU A 144 -22.27 -7.30 -2.37
N ASP A 145 -22.84 -6.27 -1.75
CA ASP A 145 -23.84 -5.40 -2.37
C ASP A 145 -23.27 -4.73 -3.62
N VAL A 146 -23.95 -4.97 -4.74
CA VAL A 146 -23.62 -4.43 -6.06
C VAL A 146 -24.55 -3.26 -6.29
N GLN A 147 -23.98 -2.06 -6.29
CA GLN A 147 -24.73 -0.83 -6.45
C GLN A 147 -24.26 -0.06 -7.69
N ASP A 148 -25.06 0.92 -8.10
CA ASP A 148 -24.64 1.83 -9.15
C ASP A 148 -23.38 2.59 -8.76
N ARG A 149 -22.57 2.86 -9.77
CA ARG A 149 -21.31 3.55 -9.62
C ARG A 149 -21.53 4.96 -9.04
N ILE A 150 -20.90 5.23 -7.90
CA ILE A 150 -20.97 6.52 -7.21
C ILE A 150 -20.10 7.52 -7.98
N LYS A 151 -20.76 8.42 -8.72
CA LYS A 151 -20.12 9.41 -9.60
C LYS A 151 -19.06 10.26 -8.87
N VAL A 152 -19.41 10.84 -7.72
CA VAL A 152 -18.52 11.70 -6.92
C VAL A 152 -17.22 10.99 -6.51
N ILE A 153 -17.29 9.70 -6.16
CA ILE A 153 -16.08 8.93 -5.81
C ILE A 153 -15.25 8.64 -7.06
N ASN A 154 -15.88 8.30 -8.17
CA ASN A 154 -15.16 7.97 -9.40
C ASN A 154 -14.45 9.18 -9.99
N GLU A 155 -15.10 10.34 -10.03
CA GLU A 155 -14.50 11.58 -10.49
C GLU A 155 -13.25 11.93 -9.67
N PHE A 156 -13.34 11.83 -8.34
CA PHE A 156 -12.18 12.00 -7.46
C PHE A 156 -11.06 10.99 -7.76
N LEU A 157 -11.40 9.71 -7.94
CA LEU A 157 -10.40 8.67 -8.21
C LEU A 157 -9.69 8.89 -9.55
N ILE A 158 -10.42 9.25 -10.60
CA ILE A 158 -9.84 9.56 -11.92
C ILE A 158 -8.93 10.79 -11.80
N GLU A 159 -9.41 11.86 -11.16
CA GLU A 159 -8.62 13.08 -10.92
C GLU A 159 -7.29 12.74 -10.23
N LYS A 160 -7.34 11.99 -9.12
CA LYS A 160 -6.14 11.64 -8.35
C LYS A 160 -5.23 10.65 -9.08
N ILE A 161 -5.77 9.70 -9.84
CA ILE A 161 -4.95 8.82 -10.68
C ILE A 161 -4.15 9.67 -11.67
N ASN A 162 -4.80 10.57 -12.41
CA ASN A 162 -4.13 11.42 -13.39
C ASN A 162 -3.10 12.36 -12.74
N TYR A 163 -3.44 12.95 -11.59
CA TYR A 163 -2.51 13.76 -10.82
C TYR A 163 -1.25 12.98 -10.43
N PHE A 164 -1.40 11.79 -9.84
CA PHE A 164 -0.26 10.99 -9.41
C PHE A 164 0.54 10.39 -10.56
N GLU A 165 -0.08 10.16 -11.72
CA GLU A 165 0.65 9.80 -12.94
C GLU A 165 1.63 10.89 -13.33
N GLU A 166 1.23 12.16 -13.29
CA GLU A 166 2.13 13.26 -13.59
C GLU A 166 3.17 13.47 -12.49
N TYR A 167 2.73 13.49 -11.22
CA TYR A 167 3.63 13.62 -10.07
C TYR A 167 4.75 12.57 -10.08
N THR A 168 4.43 11.31 -10.39
CA THR A 168 5.43 10.24 -10.43
C THR A 168 6.41 10.34 -11.60
N ARG A 169 6.05 11.02 -12.72
CA ARG A 169 7.00 11.31 -13.79
C ARG A 169 8.07 12.31 -13.34
N ILE A 170 7.66 13.31 -12.57
CA ILE A 170 8.53 14.34 -12.00
C ILE A 170 9.46 13.74 -10.92
N LEU A 171 8.96 12.79 -10.13
CA LEU A 171 9.72 12.13 -9.06
C LEU A 171 10.85 11.19 -9.54
N LYS A 172 11.13 11.05 -10.84
CA LYS A 172 12.20 10.19 -11.37
C LYS A 172 13.58 10.67 -10.91
N VAL A 173 13.95 10.31 -9.68
CA VAL A 173 15.29 10.49 -9.12
C VAL A 173 16.06 9.20 -9.33
N LYS A 174 17.16 9.27 -10.09
CA LYS A 174 18.13 8.17 -10.17
C LYS A 174 18.74 7.99 -8.78
N ARG A 175 18.39 6.91 -8.10
CA ARG A 175 18.82 6.67 -6.72
C ARG A 175 20.08 5.81 -6.74
N ASP A 176 21.22 6.44 -6.51
CA ASP A 176 22.47 5.75 -6.25
C ASP A 176 22.52 5.37 -4.77
N ILE A 177 22.10 4.14 -4.46
CA ILE A 177 22.12 3.63 -3.08
C ILE A 177 23.28 2.65 -2.95
N ASP A 178 24.14 2.92 -1.97
CA ASP A 178 25.12 1.96 -1.50
C ASP A 178 24.45 0.69 -0.94
N VAL A 179 24.60 -0.42 -1.68
CA VAL A 179 24.00 -1.72 -1.35
C VAL A 179 24.83 -2.56 -0.37
N ARG A 180 26.08 -2.18 -0.07
CA ARG A 180 26.98 -2.94 0.82
C ARG A 180 26.36 -3.32 2.17
N PRO A 181 25.55 -2.46 2.84
CA PRO A 181 24.88 -2.86 4.07
C PRO A 181 23.94 -4.07 3.92
N LEU A 182 23.30 -4.23 2.76
CA LEU A 182 22.43 -5.39 2.49
C LEU A 182 23.25 -6.64 2.20
N ASP A 183 24.38 -6.51 1.51
CA ASP A 183 25.29 -7.62 1.24
C ASP A 183 25.93 -8.15 2.53
N ASN A 184 26.31 -7.27 3.44
CA ASN A 184 26.82 -7.65 4.76
C ASN A 184 25.73 -8.36 5.58
N LEU A 185 24.52 -7.82 5.61
CA LEU A 185 23.40 -8.44 6.31
C LEU A 185 23.07 -9.82 5.74
N PHE A 186 23.16 -10.01 4.42
CA PHE A 186 22.96 -11.32 3.79
C PHE A 186 23.96 -12.35 4.31
N LYS A 187 25.26 -12.00 4.34
CA LYS A 187 26.33 -12.89 4.84
C LYS A 187 26.10 -13.26 6.30
N GLU A 188 25.84 -12.28 7.17
CA GLU A 188 25.57 -12.49 8.61
C GLU A 188 24.30 -13.31 8.92
N THR A 189 23.43 -13.52 7.93
CA THR A 189 22.19 -14.30 8.14
C THR A 189 22.38 -15.77 7.76
N LEU A 190 23.41 -16.09 6.95
CA LEU A 190 23.69 -17.45 6.48
C LEU A 190 24.76 -18.17 7.30
N PHE A 191 25.55 -17.43 8.08
CA PHE A 191 26.62 -17.90 8.95
C PHE A 191 26.37 -17.42 10.38
#